data_AF-A0A1X2I048-F1
#
_entry.id   AF-A0A1X2I048-F1
#
_cell.length_a   1.000
_cell.length_b   1.000
_cell.length_c   1.000
_cell.angle_alpha   90.00
_cell.angle_beta   90.00
_cell.angle_gamma   90.00
#
_symmetry.space_group_name_H-M   'P 1'
#
loop_
_entity.id
_entity.type
_entity.pdbx_description
1 polymer ?
#
loop_
_entity_poly.entity_id
_entity_poly.type
_entity_poly.pdbx_seq_one_letter_code
_entity_poly.pdbx_strand_id
1 'polypeptide(L)'
;MNYKEEVLKVVDTIQEAKEKLTLENIYLHLRDILVEQRTEQDLGDYWKSWRTRVLKFLLTENIAIEEVEENEKAFFCQLLTETSPAKPAPPQPQQPLQPLQQGSSKKKGGTTSASTSNSAKTLSLSDKLAIKDMYMRLSTDNMWTLSSGKKVEQGMMAMALSYDVEHACHSLIFDTADDAWDAYFTPDELDEIRDYDNNSATAITTTTLPSLPPDLVNYLATIQSAASANECHKLAIQQQFDLSILRAVRLFKKSAMGVIKFNDISENDLLVRYFSFISSMFDDSMVDGVSGECASQASKAAMMMMMMMMMMKNHNKRQCDDDDHDNSNSNNNRIRCGSKVDMLFKSGELELGCMEIGREQHVDVSIKELKDGYLKQPKVLKDMLFALSRKKPEVARSLCMVGLTLMGSKLTMMMMDSPCGYVARISKLLTLTYTTRLLMDATLKTYSSASTTTNTTTTSKNIINISISNRRTLNPPCLLGSSFH
;
A
#
# COMPACT_ATOMS: atom_id res chain seq x y z
N MET A 1 19.16 26.90 12.66
CA MET A 1 18.01 27.57 13.32
C MET A 1 17.19 26.51 14.04
N ASN A 2 16.83 26.71 15.32
CA ASN A 2 16.02 25.75 16.07
C ASN A 2 14.54 26.01 15.78
N TYR A 3 13.94 25.27 14.83
CA TYR A 3 12.57 25.51 14.40
C TYR A 3 11.54 25.44 15.56
N LYS A 4 11.84 24.68 16.63
CA LYS A 4 10.94 24.55 17.79
C LYS A 4 10.75 25.87 18.54
N GLU A 5 11.85 26.61 18.73
CA GLU A 5 11.80 27.91 19.42
C GLU A 5 11.01 28.93 18.58
N GLU A 6 11.16 28.89 17.26
CA GLU A 6 10.42 29.78 16.35
C GLU A 6 8.93 29.44 16.30
N VAL A 7 8.57 28.15 16.24
CA VAL A 7 7.16 27.73 16.32
C VAL A 7 6.55 28.13 17.66
N LEU A 8 7.27 27.98 18.77
CA LEU A 8 6.78 28.38 20.10
C LEU A 8 6.51 29.90 20.17
N LYS A 9 7.46 30.73 19.73
CA LYS A 9 7.27 32.19 19.67
C LYS A 9 6.06 32.58 18.84
N VAL A 10 5.84 31.90 17.72
CA VAL A 10 4.68 32.13 16.85
C VAL A 10 3.38 31.75 17.55
N VAL A 11 3.33 30.61 18.25
CA VAL A 11 2.16 30.21 19.04
C VAL A 11 1.85 31.25 20.11
N ASP A 12 2.86 31.68 20.87
CA ASP A 12 2.70 32.70 21.91
C ASP A 12 2.16 34.01 21.30
N THR A 13 2.69 34.43 20.16
CA THR A 13 2.24 35.63 19.43
C THR A 13 0.77 35.54 19.01
N ILE A 14 0.35 34.41 18.44
CA ILE A 14 -1.05 34.18 18.00
C ILE A 14 -2.00 34.21 19.22
N GLN A 15 -1.58 33.58 20.33
CA GLN A 15 -2.37 33.54 21.56
C GLN A 15 -2.48 34.92 22.22
N GLU A 16 -1.40 35.70 22.26
CA GLU A 16 -1.39 37.08 22.76
C GLU A 16 -2.29 38.00 21.92
N ALA A 17 -2.28 37.81 20.59
CA ALA A 17 -3.15 38.51 19.65
C ALA A 17 -4.63 38.09 19.75
N LYS A 18 -4.93 37.03 20.52
CA LYS A 18 -6.26 36.40 20.61
C LYS A 18 -6.79 35.92 19.25
N GLU A 19 -5.88 35.55 18.37
CA GLU A 19 -6.22 34.94 17.09
C GLU A 19 -6.46 33.44 17.27
N LYS A 20 -7.18 32.84 16.32
CA LYS A 20 -7.43 31.40 16.33
C LYS A 20 -6.12 30.66 16.11
N LEU A 21 -5.86 29.64 16.92
CA LEU A 21 -4.66 28.83 16.77
C LEU A 21 -4.89 27.73 15.71
N THR A 22 -4.78 28.13 14.45
CA THR A 22 -4.86 27.24 13.27
C THR A 22 -3.49 27.07 12.64
N LEU A 23 -3.32 26.03 11.81
CA LEU A 23 -2.07 25.83 11.06
C LEU A 23 -1.80 26.94 10.04
N GLU A 24 -2.85 27.50 9.45
CA GLU A 24 -2.73 28.60 8.51
C GLU A 24 -2.11 29.84 9.16
N ASN A 25 -2.60 30.23 10.35
CA ASN A 25 -2.04 31.33 11.12
C ASN A 25 -0.59 31.04 11.53
N ILE A 26 -0.30 29.81 11.96
CA ILE A 26 1.09 29.40 12.27
C ILE A 26 1.98 29.56 11.03
N TYR A 27 1.56 29.11 9.84
CA TYR A 27 2.35 29.27 8.62
C TYR A 27 2.49 30.73 8.20
N LEU A 28 1.43 31.53 8.34
CA LEU A 28 1.44 32.95 8.02
C LEU A 28 2.49 33.70 8.84
N HIS A 29 2.58 33.41 10.14
CA HIS A 29 3.60 34.00 11.02
C HIS A 29 5.00 33.40 10.83
N LEU A 30 5.10 32.16 10.35
CA LEU A 30 6.38 31.54 9.99
C LEU A 30 6.87 31.90 8.58
N ARG A 31 6.12 32.72 7.82
CA ARG A 31 6.35 32.96 6.39
C ARG A 31 7.81 33.26 6.04
N ASP A 32 8.45 34.19 6.73
CA ASP A 32 9.81 34.62 6.40
C ASP A 32 10.82 33.48 6.58
N ILE A 33 10.65 32.67 7.63
CA ILE A 33 11.46 31.47 7.89
C ILE A 33 11.22 30.41 6.83
N LEU A 34 9.95 30.20 6.45
CA LEU A 34 9.58 29.23 5.42
C LEU A 34 10.19 29.61 4.05
N VAL A 35 10.23 30.90 3.72
CA VAL A 35 10.85 31.43 2.50
C VAL A 35 12.37 31.31 2.57
N GLU A 36 12.99 31.70 3.68
CA GLU A 36 14.45 31.65 3.86
C GLU A 36 15.00 30.22 3.81
N GLN A 37 14.29 29.26 4.44
CA GLN A 37 14.71 27.86 4.51
C GLN A 37 14.29 27.04 3.28
N ARG A 38 13.61 27.66 2.32
CA ARG A 38 13.20 26.97 1.09
C ARG A 38 14.44 26.61 0.28
N THR A 39 14.68 25.31 0.16
CA THR A 39 15.62 24.77 -0.84
C THR A 39 14.88 24.53 -2.17
N GLU A 40 15.60 24.26 -3.27
CA GLU A 40 15.03 23.97 -4.60
C GLU A 40 14.22 22.64 -4.66
N GLN A 41 13.44 22.34 -3.62
CA GLN A 41 12.59 21.17 -3.47
C GLN A 41 11.15 21.44 -3.95
N ASP A 42 10.44 20.36 -4.29
CA ASP A 42 9.02 20.39 -4.61
C ASP A 42 8.20 21.01 -3.45
N LEU A 43 7.26 21.90 -3.77
CA LEU A 43 6.45 22.62 -2.78
C LEU A 43 5.58 21.67 -1.95
N GLY A 44 5.11 20.56 -2.55
CA GLY A 44 4.31 19.56 -1.86
C GLY A 44 5.12 18.80 -0.82
N ASP A 45 6.34 18.39 -1.14
CA ASP A 45 7.23 17.73 -0.19
C ASP A 45 7.72 18.70 0.90
N TYR A 46 7.96 19.96 0.54
CA TYR A 46 8.32 21.02 1.49
C TYR A 46 7.20 21.29 2.49
N TRP A 47 5.96 21.40 2.01
CA TRP A 47 4.75 21.49 2.85
C TRP A 47 4.62 20.30 3.79
N LYS A 48 4.71 19.06 3.27
CA LYS A 48 4.62 17.85 4.10
C LYS A 48 5.66 17.85 5.21
N SER A 49 6.91 18.23 4.90
CA SER A 49 7.99 18.29 5.89
C SER A 49 7.67 19.26 7.02
N TRP A 50 7.22 20.47 6.69
CA TRP A 50 6.87 21.49 7.68
C TRP A 50 5.63 21.14 8.47
N ARG A 51 4.59 20.62 7.82
CA ARG A 51 3.38 20.12 8.46
C ARG A 51 3.69 19.10 9.54
N THR A 52 4.49 18.08 9.22
CA THR A 52 4.88 17.06 10.19
C THR A 52 5.69 17.65 11.36
N ARG A 53 6.60 18.60 11.09
CA ARG A 53 7.41 19.24 12.14
C ARG A 53 6.55 20.06 13.11
N VAL A 54 5.66 20.90 12.59
CA VAL A 54 4.77 21.76 13.38
C VAL A 54 3.81 20.90 14.22
N LEU A 55 3.11 19.94 13.60
CA LEU A 55 2.18 19.08 14.32
C LEU A 55 2.86 18.23 15.40
N LYS A 56 4.03 17.67 15.10
CA LYS A 56 4.79 16.89 16.08
C LYS A 56 5.23 17.75 17.27
N PHE A 57 5.61 19.00 17.02
CA PHE A 57 5.97 19.95 18.07
C PHE A 57 4.75 20.28 18.94
N LEU A 58 3.62 20.70 18.34
CA LEU A 58 2.39 21.03 19.05
C LEU A 58 1.89 19.87 19.92
N LEU A 59 1.96 18.64 19.40
CA LEU A 59 1.61 17.43 20.14
C LEU A 59 2.56 17.18 21.33
N THR A 60 3.85 17.45 21.17
CA THR A 60 4.86 17.26 22.24
C THR A 60 4.63 18.25 23.39
N GLU A 61 4.25 19.48 23.07
CA GLU A 61 3.98 20.55 24.05
C GLU A 61 2.51 20.56 24.54
N ASN A 62 1.69 19.58 24.10
CA ASN A 62 0.28 19.47 24.46
C ASN A 62 -0.55 20.74 24.13
N ILE A 63 -0.22 21.39 23.00
CA ILE A 63 -0.92 22.57 22.49
C ILE A 63 -2.02 22.10 21.53
N ALA A 64 -3.28 22.36 21.88
CA ALA A 64 -4.42 22.06 21.03
C ALA A 64 -4.60 23.15 19.95
N ILE A 65 -4.82 22.73 18.71
CA ILE A 65 -5.17 23.63 17.59
C ILE A 65 -6.66 23.50 17.26
N GLU A 66 -7.24 24.56 16.73
CA GLU A 66 -8.59 24.53 16.16
C GLU A 66 -8.60 23.72 14.84
N GLU A 67 -9.77 23.17 14.45
CA GLU A 67 -9.92 22.21 13.35
C GLU A 67 -9.13 22.56 12.08
N VAL A 68 -8.57 21.52 11.45
CA VAL A 68 -7.75 21.63 10.24
C VAL A 68 -8.66 21.85 9.04
N GLU A 69 -8.55 22.99 8.36
CA GLU A 69 -9.28 23.24 7.12
C GLU A 69 -8.81 22.34 5.96
N GLU A 70 -9.74 21.91 5.10
CA GLU A 70 -9.47 21.01 3.95
C GLU A 70 -8.46 21.56 2.93
N ASN A 71 -8.16 22.87 2.96
CA ASN A 71 -7.34 23.56 1.97
C ASN A 71 -5.94 23.99 2.45
N GLU A 72 -5.46 23.50 3.61
CA GLU A 72 -4.16 23.88 4.21
C GLU A 72 -2.98 23.83 3.22
N LYS A 73 -2.91 22.79 2.38
CA LYS A 73 -1.83 22.62 1.40
C LYS A 73 -1.85 23.74 0.34
N ALA A 74 -3.04 24.11 -0.13
CA ALA A 74 -3.18 25.17 -1.13
C ALA A 74 -2.76 26.53 -0.55
N PHE A 75 -3.18 26.82 0.69
CA PHE A 75 -2.77 28.02 1.43
C PHE A 75 -1.24 28.09 1.59
N PHE A 76 -0.61 27.01 2.05
CA PHE A 76 0.84 26.96 2.22
C PHE A 76 1.59 27.19 0.91
N CYS A 77 1.13 26.58 -0.20
CA CYS A 77 1.72 26.79 -1.51
C CYS A 77 1.54 28.22 -2.01
N GLN A 78 0.37 28.83 -1.80
CA GLN A 78 0.09 30.22 -2.18
C GLN A 78 1.01 31.19 -1.43
N LEU A 79 1.14 31.01 -0.11
CA LEU A 79 1.96 31.83 0.79
C LEU A 79 3.42 31.97 0.30
N LEU A 80 3.97 30.88 -0.25
CA LEU A 80 5.34 30.79 -0.77
C LEU A 80 5.51 31.19 -2.24
N THR A 81 4.41 31.33 -2.98
CA THR A 81 4.42 31.69 -4.40
C THR A 81 4.29 33.21 -4.58
N GLU A 82 3.57 33.87 -3.70
CA GLU A 82 3.38 35.33 -3.69
C GLU A 82 4.67 36.14 -3.41
N THR A 83 5.75 35.49 -2.97
CA THR A 83 7.02 36.14 -2.60
C THR A 83 8.11 36.06 -3.67
N SER A 84 7.82 35.59 -4.90
CA SER A 84 8.86 35.56 -5.94
C SER A 84 9.05 36.96 -6.56
N PRO A 85 10.17 37.67 -6.30
CA PRO A 85 10.46 38.90 -7.02
C PRO A 85 10.64 38.58 -8.51
N ALA A 86 10.00 39.37 -9.38
CA ALA A 86 10.08 39.22 -10.82
C ALA A 86 11.55 39.14 -11.27
N LYS A 87 11.96 37.96 -11.77
CA LYS A 87 13.32 37.72 -12.26
C LYS A 87 13.47 38.35 -13.66
N PRO A 88 14.49 39.19 -13.91
CA PRO A 88 14.72 39.79 -15.23
C PRO A 88 15.15 38.74 -16.27
N ALA A 89 14.82 39.03 -17.53
CA ALA A 89 14.96 38.13 -18.67
C ALA A 89 16.40 37.61 -18.89
N PRO A 90 16.59 36.38 -19.41
CA PRO A 90 17.90 35.79 -19.61
C PRO A 90 18.59 36.34 -20.89
N PRO A 91 19.91 36.57 -20.87
CA PRO A 91 20.67 36.88 -22.08
C PRO A 91 20.93 35.62 -22.93
N GLN A 92 20.86 35.83 -24.24
CA GLN A 92 21.08 34.85 -25.32
C GLN A 92 22.57 34.50 -25.54
N PRO A 93 22.88 33.45 -26.34
CA PRO A 93 24.03 32.57 -26.16
C PRO A 93 25.27 32.95 -26.97
N GLN A 94 26.46 32.54 -26.49
CA GLN A 94 27.66 32.39 -27.30
C GLN A 94 28.28 30.99 -27.12
N GLN A 95 28.46 30.31 -28.25
CA GLN A 95 29.34 29.15 -28.46
C GLN A 95 30.66 29.63 -29.11
N PRO A 96 31.67 28.78 -29.39
CA PRO A 96 32.27 27.71 -28.58
C PRO A 96 33.81 27.79 -28.60
N LEU A 97 34.51 27.24 -27.60
CA LEU A 97 35.93 26.86 -27.73
C LEU A 97 36.20 25.52 -27.02
N GLN A 98 36.74 24.58 -27.79
CA GLN A 98 37.40 23.32 -27.39
C GLN A 98 38.79 23.31 -28.07
N PRO A 99 39.71 22.37 -27.78
CA PRO A 99 39.84 21.45 -26.62
C PRO A 99 41.28 21.41 -26.05
N LEU A 100 41.49 20.73 -24.91
CA LEU A 100 42.73 19.99 -24.70
C LEU A 100 42.46 18.65 -24.01
N GLN A 101 42.89 17.58 -24.67
CA GLN A 101 42.81 16.19 -24.25
C GLN A 101 43.94 15.88 -23.25
N GLN A 102 43.66 15.05 -22.24
CA GLN A 102 44.61 14.07 -21.73
C GLN A 102 43.84 12.87 -21.19
N GLY A 103 44.14 11.70 -21.78
CA GLY A 103 43.48 10.44 -21.47
C GLY A 103 44.09 9.73 -20.27
N SER A 104 43.27 8.89 -19.62
CA SER A 104 43.74 7.69 -18.95
C SER A 104 42.65 6.62 -18.98
N SER A 105 43.11 5.38 -19.07
CA SER A 105 42.41 4.20 -19.53
C SER A 105 41.90 3.30 -18.38
N LYS A 106 40.71 2.73 -18.60
CA LYS A 106 40.18 1.44 -18.10
C LYS A 106 40.07 1.20 -16.57
N LYS A 107 38.84 0.98 -16.12
CA LYS A 107 38.35 -0.35 -15.69
C LYS A 107 36.82 -0.39 -15.61
N LYS A 108 36.22 -1.38 -16.29
CA LYS A 108 34.80 -1.71 -16.26
C LYS A 108 34.43 -2.27 -14.88
N GLY A 109 33.68 -1.50 -14.10
CA GLY A 109 32.85 -2.01 -13.00
C GLY A 109 31.40 -1.97 -13.46
N GLY A 110 30.74 -3.13 -13.48
CA GLY A 110 29.31 -3.21 -13.77
C GLY A 110 28.52 -2.62 -12.62
N THR A 111 28.07 -1.38 -12.79
CA THR A 111 27.07 -0.78 -11.90
C THR A 111 25.70 -1.30 -12.31
N THR A 112 25.12 -2.12 -11.44
CA THR A 112 23.67 -2.35 -11.39
C THR A 112 23.02 -0.99 -11.19
N SER A 113 22.41 -0.45 -12.25
CA SER A 113 21.63 0.77 -12.18
C SER A 113 20.38 0.51 -11.33
N ALA A 114 20.51 0.66 -10.02
CA ALA A 114 19.40 0.96 -9.14
C ALA A 114 18.84 2.32 -9.59
N SER A 115 17.81 2.30 -10.43
CA SER A 115 17.06 3.51 -10.78
C SER A 115 16.18 3.88 -9.59
N THR A 116 16.80 4.60 -8.66
CA THR A 116 16.17 5.38 -7.59
C THR A 116 15.35 6.52 -8.21
N SER A 117 14.18 6.19 -8.76
CA SER A 117 13.09 7.16 -8.91
C SER A 117 12.13 6.95 -7.74
N ASN A 118 12.14 7.93 -6.83
CA ASN A 118 11.55 7.88 -5.49
C ASN A 118 10.03 8.25 -5.49
N SER A 119 9.33 8.09 -6.61
CA SER A 119 7.90 8.39 -6.72
C SER A 119 7.21 7.48 -7.73
N ALA A 120 5.87 7.36 -7.62
CA ALA A 120 5.05 6.78 -8.68
C ALA A 120 5.34 7.49 -10.03
N LYS A 121 5.26 6.74 -11.14
CA LYS A 121 5.60 7.26 -12.47
C LYS A 121 4.65 8.42 -12.82
N THR A 122 5.18 9.61 -13.09
CA THR A 122 4.40 10.68 -13.70
C THR A 122 3.96 10.26 -15.10
N LEU A 123 2.68 10.43 -15.40
CA LEU A 123 2.10 10.06 -16.67
C LEU A 123 2.41 11.10 -17.73
N SER A 124 2.96 10.64 -18.85
CA SER A 124 3.04 11.46 -20.05
C SER A 124 1.65 11.65 -20.69
N LEU A 125 1.51 12.64 -21.58
CA LEU A 125 0.28 12.80 -22.37
C LEU A 125 -0.06 11.52 -23.16
N SER A 126 0.96 10.83 -23.68
CA SER A 126 0.78 9.56 -24.37
C SER A 126 0.25 8.46 -23.44
N ASP A 127 0.69 8.42 -22.18
CA ASP A 127 0.18 7.46 -21.20
C ASP A 127 -1.30 7.74 -20.92
N LYS A 128 -1.68 9.01 -20.70
CA LYS A 128 -3.08 9.40 -20.46
C LYS A 128 -4.00 9.06 -21.63
N LEU A 129 -3.54 9.31 -22.87
CA LEU A 129 -4.29 8.93 -24.06
C LEU A 129 -4.45 7.41 -24.17
N ALA A 130 -3.40 6.64 -23.89
CA ALA A 130 -3.47 5.19 -23.91
C ALA A 130 -4.44 4.63 -22.84
N ILE A 131 -4.47 5.24 -21.66
CA ILE A 131 -5.43 4.92 -20.58
C ILE A 131 -6.86 5.24 -21.03
N LYS A 132 -7.09 6.45 -21.58
CA LYS A 132 -8.39 6.85 -22.12
C LYS A 132 -8.89 5.85 -23.17
N ASP A 133 -8.04 5.53 -24.15
CA ASP A 133 -8.36 4.59 -25.22
C ASP A 133 -8.62 3.17 -24.70
N MET A 134 -7.95 2.76 -23.62
CA MET A 134 -8.19 1.46 -23.00
C MET A 134 -9.61 1.38 -22.44
N TYR A 135 -10.04 2.38 -21.67
CA TYR A 135 -11.40 2.44 -21.13
C TYR A 135 -12.46 2.57 -22.23
N MET A 136 -12.23 3.40 -23.25
CA MET A 136 -13.18 3.61 -24.34
C MET A 136 -13.38 2.37 -25.24
N ARG A 137 -12.45 1.41 -25.22
CA ARG A 137 -12.58 0.13 -25.93
C ARG A 137 -13.38 -0.92 -25.17
N LEU A 138 -13.69 -0.70 -23.90
CA LEU A 138 -14.47 -1.64 -23.12
C LEU A 138 -15.92 -1.66 -23.62
N SER A 139 -16.50 -2.85 -23.78
CA SER A 139 -17.90 -2.97 -24.14
C SER A 139 -18.76 -2.52 -22.96
N THR A 140 -19.62 -1.54 -23.20
CA THR A 140 -20.53 -1.03 -22.17
C THR A 140 -21.44 -2.12 -21.62
N ASP A 141 -21.81 -3.11 -22.43
CA ASP A 141 -22.75 -4.17 -22.05
C ASP A 141 -22.13 -5.18 -21.09
N ASN A 142 -20.79 -5.22 -21.04
CA ASN A 142 -20.03 -6.08 -20.15
C ASN A 142 -19.48 -5.33 -18.93
N MET A 143 -19.76 -4.03 -18.76
CA MET A 143 -19.32 -3.26 -17.60
C MET A 143 -20.14 -3.63 -16.36
N TRP A 144 -19.50 -3.55 -15.19
CA TRP A 144 -20.17 -3.76 -13.92
C TRP A 144 -21.15 -2.62 -13.66
N THR A 145 -22.45 -2.92 -13.70
CA THR A 145 -23.52 -1.98 -13.41
C THR A 145 -24.02 -2.19 -11.98
N LEU A 146 -23.99 -1.12 -11.18
CA LEU A 146 -24.46 -1.10 -9.80
C LEU A 146 -25.99 -1.00 -9.74
N SER A 147 -26.56 -1.21 -8.55
CA SER A 147 -27.99 -1.03 -8.29
C SER A 147 -28.51 0.37 -8.62
N SER A 148 -27.65 1.39 -8.52
CA SER A 148 -27.92 2.77 -8.95
C SER A 148 -28.03 2.96 -10.47
N GLY A 149 -27.67 1.93 -11.26
CA GLY A 149 -27.55 1.99 -12.72
C GLY A 149 -26.19 2.53 -13.20
N LYS A 150 -25.32 2.95 -12.28
CA LYS A 150 -23.98 3.47 -12.59
C LYS A 150 -23.02 2.35 -12.97
N LYS A 151 -22.12 2.63 -13.91
CA LYS A 151 -21.08 1.68 -14.34
C LYS A 151 -19.76 1.93 -13.63
N VAL A 152 -19.23 0.91 -12.96
CA VAL A 152 -17.99 1.02 -12.16
C VAL A 152 -16.83 1.45 -13.04
N GLU A 153 -16.63 0.85 -14.20
CA GLU A 153 -15.53 1.19 -15.11
C GLU A 153 -15.58 2.64 -15.61
N GLN A 154 -16.77 3.24 -15.71
CA GLN A 154 -16.91 4.66 -16.09
C GLN A 154 -16.49 5.58 -14.94
N GLY A 155 -16.84 5.26 -13.69
CA GLY A 155 -16.33 5.97 -12.51
C GLY A 155 -14.81 5.83 -12.38
N MET A 156 -14.28 4.63 -12.59
CA MET A 156 -12.84 4.39 -12.63
C MET A 156 -12.13 5.17 -13.74
N MET A 157 -12.74 5.29 -14.92
CA MET A 157 -12.21 6.10 -16.02
C MET A 157 -12.10 7.57 -15.63
N ALA A 158 -13.12 8.13 -14.96
CA ALA A 158 -13.11 9.52 -14.51
C ALA A 158 -11.92 9.78 -13.57
N MET A 159 -11.72 8.92 -12.57
CA MET A 159 -10.56 8.98 -11.66
C MET A 159 -9.23 8.75 -12.38
N ALA A 160 -9.18 7.79 -13.30
CA ALA A 160 -7.98 7.51 -14.09
C ALA A 160 -7.49 8.74 -14.87
N LEU A 161 -8.42 9.55 -15.42
CA LEU A 161 -8.07 10.73 -16.20
C LEU A 161 -7.75 11.96 -15.35
N SER A 162 -8.19 12.02 -14.10
CA SER A 162 -7.87 13.12 -13.19
C SER A 162 -6.44 13.09 -12.67
N TYR A 163 -5.79 11.91 -12.62
CA TYR A 163 -4.44 11.77 -12.08
C TYR A 163 -3.32 12.07 -13.08
N ASP A 164 -2.29 12.77 -12.60
CA ASP A 164 -1.00 12.98 -13.29
C ASP A 164 0.06 11.93 -12.94
N VAL A 165 -0.18 11.15 -11.88
CA VAL A 165 0.72 10.11 -11.40
C VAL A 165 0.05 8.75 -11.53
N GLU A 166 0.87 7.72 -11.78
CA GLU A 166 0.39 6.36 -11.96
C GLU A 166 -0.38 5.85 -10.74
N HIS A 167 -1.56 5.28 -11.00
CA HIS A 167 -2.49 4.77 -10.02
C HIS A 167 -2.96 3.35 -10.40
N ALA A 168 -3.42 2.56 -9.43
CA ALA A 168 -3.90 1.20 -9.67
C ALA A 168 -5.09 1.18 -10.66
N CYS A 169 -5.95 2.20 -10.61
CA CYS A 169 -7.10 2.32 -11.50
C CYS A 169 -6.70 2.38 -12.99
N HIS A 170 -5.51 2.91 -13.34
CA HIS A 170 -5.00 2.90 -14.73
C HIS A 170 -4.85 1.49 -15.31
N SER A 171 -4.88 0.47 -14.45
CA SER A 171 -4.82 -0.94 -14.80
C SER A 171 -6.12 -1.69 -14.50
N LEU A 172 -7.28 -1.01 -14.41
CA LEU A 172 -8.58 -1.62 -14.05
C LEU A 172 -8.57 -2.33 -12.68
N ILE A 173 -7.77 -1.83 -11.76
CA ILE A 173 -7.71 -2.32 -10.38
C ILE A 173 -8.47 -1.34 -9.49
N PHE A 174 -9.45 -1.84 -8.75
CA PHE A 174 -10.26 -1.10 -7.79
C PHE A 174 -9.83 -1.50 -6.38
N ASP A 175 -9.15 -0.59 -5.66
CA ASP A 175 -8.81 -0.80 -4.25
C ASP A 175 -9.95 -0.30 -3.36
N THR A 176 -10.61 -1.21 -2.64
CA THR A 176 -11.79 -0.87 -1.80
C THR A 176 -11.44 -0.03 -0.58
N ALA A 177 -10.15 0.09 -0.24
CA ALA A 177 -9.67 0.89 0.88
C ALA A 177 -9.09 2.26 0.43
N ASP A 178 -9.27 2.64 -0.84
CA ASP A 178 -8.80 3.93 -1.35
C ASP A 178 -9.90 5.00 -1.22
N ASP A 179 -9.74 5.90 -0.25
CA ASP A 179 -10.69 6.98 0.04
C ASP A 179 -10.90 7.93 -1.14
N ALA A 180 -10.01 7.94 -2.14
CA ALA A 180 -10.19 8.76 -3.33
C ALA A 180 -11.45 8.38 -4.15
N TRP A 181 -12.01 7.19 -3.92
CA TRP A 181 -13.27 6.79 -4.55
C TRP A 181 -14.49 7.57 -4.07
N ASP A 182 -14.43 8.22 -2.92
CA ASP A 182 -15.54 9.05 -2.37
C ASP A 182 -15.93 10.20 -3.30
N ALA A 183 -14.99 10.66 -4.14
CA ALA A 183 -15.26 11.69 -5.15
C ALA A 183 -16.01 11.16 -6.38
N TYR A 184 -16.06 9.83 -6.57
CA TYR A 184 -16.57 9.19 -7.78
C TYR A 184 -17.75 8.28 -7.54
N PHE A 185 -18.00 7.84 -6.31
CA PHE A 185 -19.06 6.91 -5.93
C PHE A 185 -19.74 7.36 -4.63
N THR A 186 -21.02 7.01 -4.48
CA THR A 186 -21.71 7.23 -3.19
C THR A 186 -21.26 6.17 -2.17
N PRO A 187 -21.45 6.41 -0.86
CA PRO A 187 -21.16 5.39 0.16
C PRO A 187 -21.87 4.05 -0.10
N ASP A 188 -23.15 4.09 -0.49
CA ASP A 188 -23.93 2.88 -0.81
C ASP A 188 -23.37 2.14 -2.04
N GLU A 189 -22.89 2.88 -3.06
CA GLU A 189 -22.23 2.30 -4.24
C GLU A 189 -20.88 1.65 -3.86
N LEU A 190 -20.12 2.26 -2.94
CA LEU A 190 -18.86 1.70 -2.46
C LEU A 190 -19.07 0.47 -1.59
N ASP A 191 -20.09 0.48 -0.73
CA ASP A 191 -20.51 -0.68 0.05
C ASP A 191 -20.96 -1.80 -0.88
N GLU A 192 -21.75 -1.50 -1.91
CA GLU A 192 -22.14 -2.48 -2.95
C GLU A 192 -20.90 -3.06 -3.63
N ILE A 193 -19.95 -2.24 -4.11
CA ILE A 193 -18.71 -2.72 -4.75
C ILE A 193 -17.87 -3.57 -3.81
N ARG A 194 -17.73 -3.18 -2.54
CA ARG A 194 -16.92 -3.90 -1.55
C ARG A 194 -17.54 -5.24 -1.18
N ASP A 195 -18.84 -5.25 -0.94
CA ASP A 195 -19.56 -6.40 -0.41
C ASP A 195 -20.14 -7.29 -1.52
N TYR A 196 -19.97 -6.89 -2.79
CA TYR A 196 -20.42 -7.66 -3.94
C TYR A 196 -19.84 -9.07 -3.93
N ASP A 197 -20.74 -10.02 -3.84
CA ASP A 197 -20.50 -11.44 -4.04
C ASP A 197 -21.36 -11.88 -5.23
N ASN A 198 -20.81 -12.75 -6.07
CA ASN A 198 -21.51 -13.26 -7.25
C ASN A 198 -22.63 -14.27 -6.92
N ASN A 199 -23.14 -14.28 -5.69
CA ASN A 199 -24.16 -15.21 -5.19
C ASN A 199 -23.84 -16.68 -5.49
N SER A 200 -22.55 -17.03 -5.60
CA SER A 200 -22.15 -18.42 -5.77
C SER A 200 -21.93 -19.00 -4.38
N ALA A 201 -22.73 -20.00 -4.00
CA ALA A 201 -22.59 -20.72 -2.73
C ALA A 201 -21.20 -21.38 -2.52
N THR A 202 -20.32 -21.31 -3.53
CA THR A 202 -18.93 -21.79 -3.53
C THR A 202 -17.89 -20.69 -3.76
N ALA A 203 -18.27 -19.42 -3.84
CA ALA A 203 -17.30 -18.33 -3.97
C ALA A 203 -16.58 -18.10 -2.64
N ILE A 204 -15.27 -18.34 -2.64
CA ILE A 204 -14.38 -17.73 -1.65
C ILE A 204 -14.29 -16.26 -2.06
N THR A 205 -15.06 -15.41 -1.41
CA THR A 205 -15.01 -13.98 -1.66
C THR A 205 -13.78 -13.36 -1.01
N THR A 206 -13.31 -12.26 -1.59
CA THR A 206 -12.37 -11.34 -0.94
C THR A 206 -12.93 -10.70 0.35
N THR A 207 -14.16 -11.01 0.75
CA THR A 207 -14.80 -10.47 1.97
C THR A 207 -14.79 -11.45 3.14
N THR A 208 -14.54 -12.74 2.93
CA THR A 208 -14.52 -13.74 4.02
C THR A 208 -13.37 -14.73 3.90
N LEU A 209 -12.44 -14.67 4.86
CA LEU A 209 -11.47 -15.73 5.08
C LEU A 209 -12.16 -17.02 5.53
N PRO A 210 -11.63 -18.20 5.17
CA PRO A 210 -12.12 -19.45 5.71
C PRO A 210 -11.99 -19.46 7.24
N SER A 211 -12.96 -20.07 7.92
CA SER A 211 -12.88 -20.29 9.36
C SER A 211 -11.62 -21.09 9.70
N LEU A 212 -10.97 -20.75 10.81
CA LEU A 212 -9.82 -21.51 11.30
C LEU A 212 -10.20 -22.99 11.48
N PRO A 213 -9.32 -23.95 11.10
CA PRO A 213 -9.56 -25.37 11.35
C PRO A 213 -9.87 -25.63 12.84
N PRO A 214 -10.83 -26.52 13.17
CA PRO A 214 -11.21 -26.78 14.57
C PRO A 214 -10.02 -27.13 15.48
N ASP A 215 -9.06 -27.88 14.95
CA ASP A 215 -7.84 -28.25 15.69
C ASP A 215 -6.98 -27.04 16.04
N LEU A 216 -6.88 -26.06 15.14
CA LEU A 216 -6.18 -24.81 15.41
C LEU A 216 -6.96 -23.95 16.42
N VAL A 217 -8.29 -23.91 16.34
CA VAL A 217 -9.13 -23.22 17.33
C VAL A 217 -8.92 -23.82 18.72
N ASN A 218 -8.94 -25.15 18.83
CA ASN A 218 -8.71 -25.87 20.08
C ASN A 218 -7.29 -25.65 20.63
N TYR A 219 -6.29 -25.63 19.76
CA TYR A 219 -4.90 -25.32 20.12
C TYR A 219 -4.77 -23.90 20.68
N LEU A 220 -5.33 -22.90 19.99
CA LEU A 220 -5.30 -21.51 20.44
C LEU A 220 -6.06 -21.35 21.77
N ALA A 221 -7.21 -22.00 21.94
CA ALA A 221 -7.95 -22.02 23.20
C ALA A 221 -7.14 -22.65 24.34
N THR A 222 -6.42 -23.75 24.05
CA THR A 222 -5.53 -24.39 25.03
C THR A 222 -4.43 -23.44 25.46
N ILE A 223 -3.77 -22.76 24.51
CA ILE A 223 -2.73 -21.76 24.83
C ILE A 223 -3.30 -20.59 25.62
N GLN A 224 -4.50 -20.12 25.27
CA GLN A 224 -5.17 -19.02 25.97
C GLN A 224 -5.54 -19.37 27.42
N SER A 225 -5.76 -20.64 27.74
CA SER A 225 -6.03 -21.09 29.12
C SER A 225 -4.80 -21.09 30.04
N ALA A 226 -3.59 -20.86 29.51
CA ALA A 226 -2.38 -20.86 30.32
C ALA A 226 -2.38 -19.72 31.36
N ALA A 227 -2.12 -20.06 32.63
CA ALA A 227 -2.05 -19.08 33.71
C ALA A 227 -0.71 -18.30 33.73
N SER A 228 0.28 -18.73 32.94
CA SER A 228 1.59 -18.08 32.87
C SER A 228 2.27 -18.26 31.51
N ALA A 229 3.26 -17.41 31.21
CA ALA A 229 4.08 -17.53 30.00
C ALA A 229 4.84 -18.88 29.91
N ASN A 230 5.28 -19.43 31.05
CA ASN A 230 5.96 -20.73 31.11
C ASN A 230 5.01 -21.89 30.81
N GLU A 231 3.76 -21.81 31.30
CA GLU A 231 2.73 -22.79 31.00
C GLU A 231 2.30 -22.73 29.53
N CYS A 232 2.11 -21.51 29.01
CA CYS A 232 1.86 -21.26 27.58
C CYS A 232 2.94 -21.91 26.70
N HIS A 233 4.22 -21.72 27.05
CA HIS A 233 5.33 -22.34 26.33
C HIS A 233 5.31 -23.88 26.38
N LYS A 234 4.99 -24.46 27.55
CA LYS A 234 4.87 -25.92 27.70
C LYS A 234 3.72 -26.48 26.84
N LEU A 235 2.55 -25.86 26.89
CA LEU A 235 1.37 -26.26 26.10
C LEU A 235 1.64 -26.14 24.60
N ALA A 236 2.31 -25.06 24.17
CA ALA A 236 2.67 -24.83 22.78
C ALA A 236 3.67 -25.85 22.21
N ILE A 237 4.54 -26.43 23.05
CA ILE A 237 5.48 -27.50 22.65
C ILE A 237 4.82 -28.88 22.69
N GLN A 238 3.92 -29.12 23.64
CA GLN A 238 3.27 -30.42 23.84
C GLN A 238 2.34 -30.79 22.69
N GLN A 239 1.58 -29.82 22.18
CA GLN A 239 0.85 -30.01 20.93
C GLN A 239 1.84 -29.74 19.80
N GLN A 240 2.19 -30.77 19.02
CA GLN A 240 3.14 -30.74 17.90
C GLN A 240 2.65 -29.85 16.76
N PHE A 241 2.45 -28.56 17.02
CA PHE A 241 1.97 -27.61 16.05
C PHE A 241 3.13 -27.13 15.17
N ASP A 242 2.78 -26.74 13.94
CA ASP A 242 3.70 -26.31 12.89
C ASP A 242 4.79 -25.34 13.43
N LEU A 243 6.05 -25.69 13.14
CA LEU A 243 7.25 -24.89 13.45
C LEU A 243 7.12 -23.44 12.96
N SER A 244 6.31 -23.20 11.94
CA SER A 244 6.04 -21.88 11.38
C SER A 244 5.35 -20.94 12.38
N ILE A 245 4.42 -21.44 13.20
CA ILE A 245 3.79 -20.65 14.27
C ILE A 245 4.82 -20.27 15.33
N LEU A 246 5.65 -21.23 15.76
CA LEU A 246 6.71 -20.97 16.73
C LEU A 246 7.75 -19.96 16.20
N ARG A 247 8.05 -19.99 14.89
CA ARG A 247 8.92 -19.02 14.23
C ARG A 247 8.28 -17.63 14.17
N ALA A 248 6.98 -17.51 13.87
CA ALA A 248 6.25 -16.26 13.93
C ALA A 248 6.23 -15.65 15.35
N VAL A 249 6.05 -16.49 16.38
CA VAL A 249 6.14 -16.07 17.79
C VAL A 249 7.55 -15.62 18.14
N ARG A 250 8.60 -16.30 17.66
CA ARG A 250 9.99 -15.86 17.85
C ARG A 250 10.27 -14.52 17.18
N LEU A 251 9.72 -14.29 15.99
CA LEU A 251 9.81 -13.00 15.31
C LEU A 251 9.15 -11.92 16.17
N PHE A 252 7.94 -12.16 16.67
CA PHE A 252 7.24 -11.23 17.56
C PHE A 252 8.08 -10.91 18.79
N LYS A 253 8.66 -11.92 19.48
CA LYS A 253 9.51 -11.71 20.66
C LYS A 253 10.77 -10.90 20.35
N LYS A 254 11.49 -11.24 19.28
CA LYS A 254 12.73 -10.54 18.89
C LYS A 254 12.44 -9.11 18.44
N SER A 255 11.36 -8.91 17.69
CA SER A 255 10.85 -7.59 17.33
C SER A 255 10.50 -6.82 18.60
N ALA A 256 9.66 -7.38 19.49
CA ALA A 256 9.23 -6.78 20.75
C ALA A 256 10.38 -6.24 21.61
N MET A 257 11.49 -6.98 21.66
CA MET A 257 12.70 -6.66 22.42
C MET A 257 13.64 -5.64 21.75
N GLY A 258 13.31 -5.15 20.55
CA GLY A 258 14.17 -4.25 19.78
C GLY A 258 15.46 -4.91 19.28
N VAL A 259 15.50 -6.25 19.27
CA VAL A 259 16.68 -7.03 18.84
C VAL A 259 16.82 -6.98 17.33
N ILE A 260 15.70 -6.85 16.61
CA ILE A 260 15.69 -6.71 15.15
C ILE A 260 15.87 -5.24 14.81
N LYS A 261 17.08 -4.90 14.38
CA LYS A 261 17.38 -3.58 13.81
C LYS A 261 17.07 -3.62 12.32
N PHE A 262 15.84 -3.31 11.94
CA PHE A 262 15.36 -3.40 10.55
C PHE A 262 16.20 -2.56 9.56
N ASN A 263 16.76 -1.44 10.01
CA ASN A 263 17.64 -0.59 9.20
C ASN A 263 19.02 -1.23 8.92
N ASP A 264 19.45 -2.20 9.74
CA ASP A 264 20.79 -2.80 9.68
C ASP A 264 20.79 -4.17 8.99
N ILE A 265 19.63 -4.65 8.53
CA ILE A 265 19.46 -5.95 7.87
C ILE A 265 19.03 -5.77 6.42
N SER A 266 19.51 -6.67 5.55
CA SER A 266 19.09 -6.68 4.16
C SER A 266 17.66 -7.25 4.02
N GLU A 267 16.95 -6.88 2.95
CA GLU A 267 15.65 -7.48 2.61
C GLU A 267 15.74 -9.01 2.46
N ASN A 268 16.85 -9.50 1.90
CA ASN A 268 17.11 -10.93 1.80
C ASN A 268 17.32 -11.59 3.18
N ASP A 269 18.00 -10.91 4.12
CA ASP A 269 18.12 -11.40 5.50
C ASP A 269 16.76 -11.41 6.20
N LEU A 270 15.90 -10.42 5.94
CA LEU A 270 14.51 -10.42 6.42
C LEU A 270 13.76 -11.66 5.91
N LEU A 271 13.80 -11.89 4.60
CA LEU A 271 13.15 -13.01 3.94
C LEU A 271 13.63 -14.35 4.52
N VAL A 272 14.94 -14.57 4.58
CA VAL A 272 15.51 -15.88 4.95
C VAL A 272 15.53 -16.13 6.46
N ARG A 273 15.78 -15.11 7.29
CA ARG A 273 15.99 -15.31 8.74
C ARG A 273 14.74 -15.09 9.56
N TYR A 274 13.92 -14.11 9.18
CA TYR A 274 12.82 -13.62 10.01
C TYR A 274 11.46 -14.06 9.46
N PHE A 275 11.32 -14.10 8.14
CA PHE A 275 10.07 -14.43 7.46
C PHE A 275 10.08 -15.78 6.73
N SER A 276 11.14 -16.59 6.89
CA SER A 276 11.20 -17.95 6.29
C SER A 276 10.14 -18.91 6.82
N PHE A 277 9.44 -18.53 7.89
CA PHE A 277 8.27 -19.27 8.33
C PHE A 277 7.12 -19.21 7.33
N ILE A 278 7.00 -18.15 6.52
CA ILE A 278 5.93 -18.01 5.52
C ILE A 278 6.13 -19.03 4.41
N SER A 279 7.36 -19.23 3.91
CA SER A 279 7.63 -20.31 2.96
C SER A 279 7.44 -21.69 3.59
N SER A 280 7.88 -21.88 4.84
CA SER A 280 7.81 -23.22 5.47
C SER A 280 6.40 -23.68 5.82
N MET A 281 5.42 -22.76 5.90
CA MET A 281 3.99 -23.11 6.05
C MET A 281 3.48 -23.99 4.92
N PHE A 282 4.19 -24.02 3.80
CA PHE A 282 3.80 -24.73 2.59
C PHE A 282 4.59 -26.03 2.37
N ASP A 283 5.58 -26.35 3.22
CA ASP A 283 6.50 -27.49 3.04
C ASP A 283 5.75 -28.85 2.95
N ASP A 284 4.62 -28.97 3.66
CA ASP A 284 3.77 -30.16 3.68
C ASP A 284 2.47 -29.99 2.85
N SER A 285 2.43 -29.01 1.94
CA SER A 285 1.23 -28.66 1.18
C SER A 285 1.41 -28.89 -0.33
N MET A 286 0.31 -28.79 -1.09
CA MET A 286 0.34 -28.80 -2.57
C MET A 286 0.76 -27.45 -3.18
N VAL A 287 0.98 -26.45 -2.33
CA VAL A 287 1.45 -25.11 -2.69
C VAL A 287 2.92 -25.03 -2.33
N ASP A 288 3.72 -24.35 -3.14
CA ASP A 288 5.11 -24.02 -2.87
C ASP A 288 5.25 -22.51 -2.64
N GLY A 289 5.98 -22.12 -1.59
CA GLY A 289 6.46 -20.74 -1.39
C GLY A 289 7.87 -20.55 -1.97
N VAL A 290 7.97 -20.17 -3.23
CA VAL A 290 9.28 -20.00 -3.91
C VAL A 290 9.86 -18.63 -3.59
N SER A 291 10.87 -18.60 -2.73
CA SER A 291 11.55 -17.37 -2.28
C SER A 291 12.73 -16.99 -3.17
N GLY A 292 13.08 -15.71 -3.14
CA GLY A 292 14.12 -15.10 -3.98
C GLY A 292 13.48 -14.27 -5.08
N GLU A 293 14.22 -13.34 -5.71
CA GLU A 293 13.67 -12.51 -6.79
C GLU A 293 13.07 -13.37 -7.93
N CYS A 294 11.75 -13.58 -7.87
CA CYS A 294 11.02 -14.48 -8.74
C CYS A 294 10.23 -13.66 -9.75
N ALA A 295 10.43 -13.93 -11.04
CA ALA A 295 9.65 -13.30 -12.09
C ALA A 295 8.37 -14.11 -12.34
N SER A 296 7.20 -13.48 -12.19
CA SER A 296 5.93 -14.12 -12.56
C SER A 296 5.89 -14.41 -14.06
N GLN A 297 5.54 -15.64 -14.41
CA GLN A 297 5.30 -16.05 -15.80
C GLN A 297 4.08 -15.34 -16.38
N ALA A 298 3.04 -15.15 -15.57
CA ALA A 298 1.86 -14.39 -15.99
C ALA A 298 2.22 -12.94 -16.34
N SER A 299 2.97 -12.25 -15.46
CA SER A 299 3.42 -10.88 -15.76
C SER A 299 4.40 -10.80 -16.92
N LYS A 300 5.26 -11.81 -17.10
CA LYS A 300 6.13 -11.90 -18.28
C LYS A 300 5.30 -12.02 -19.57
N ALA A 301 4.28 -12.87 -19.58
CA ALA A 301 3.39 -13.04 -20.72
C ALA A 301 2.60 -11.76 -21.03
N ALA A 302 2.08 -11.08 -20.00
CA ALA A 302 1.38 -9.81 -20.15
C ALA A 302 2.28 -8.73 -20.78
N MET A 303 3.53 -8.60 -20.31
CA MET A 303 4.51 -7.67 -20.88
C MET A 303 4.87 -8.01 -22.33
N MET A 304 5.01 -9.30 -22.67
CA MET A 304 5.25 -9.73 -24.04
C MET A 304 4.08 -9.35 -24.97
N MET A 305 2.83 -9.54 -24.52
CA MET A 305 1.65 -9.17 -25.28
C MET A 305 1.55 -7.65 -25.49
N MET A 306 1.84 -6.86 -24.45
CA MET A 306 1.89 -5.40 -24.54
C MET A 306 2.94 -4.93 -25.56
N MET A 307 4.13 -5.53 -25.53
CA MET A 307 5.21 -5.22 -26.47
C MET A 307 4.84 -5.57 -27.91
N MET A 308 4.23 -6.74 -28.12
CA MET A 308 3.74 -7.16 -29.44
C MET A 308 2.68 -6.19 -29.98
N MET A 309 1.72 -5.76 -29.15
CA MET A 309 0.74 -4.75 -29.52
C MET A 309 1.38 -3.39 -29.86
N MET A 310 2.39 -2.97 -29.11
CA MET A 310 3.12 -1.72 -29.41
C MET A 310 3.86 -1.80 -30.74
N MET A 311 4.50 -2.94 -31.04
CA MET A 311 5.18 -3.16 -32.31
C MET A 311 4.21 -3.15 -33.49
N MET A 312 3.04 -3.79 -33.35
CA MET A 312 2.01 -3.81 -34.39
C MET A 312 1.47 -2.40 -34.68
N LYS A 313 1.25 -1.58 -33.65
CA LYS A 313 0.82 -0.17 -33.82
C LYS A 313 1.86 0.69 -34.53
N ASN A 314 3.15 0.45 -34.28
CA ASN A 314 4.24 1.17 -34.94
C ASN A 314 4.46 0.73 -36.38
N HIS A 315 4.21 -0.55 -36.72
CA HIS A 315 4.29 -1.03 -38.10
C HIS A 315 3.21 -0.42 -39.00
N ASN A 316 1.97 -0.30 -38.52
CA ASN A 316 0.91 0.40 -39.27
C ASN A 316 1.20 1.90 -39.47
N LYS A 317 2.07 2.50 -38.65
CA LYS A 317 2.45 3.91 -38.76
C LYS A 317 3.60 4.14 -39.75
N ARG A 318 4.44 3.13 -39.98
CA ARG A 318 5.55 3.17 -40.95
C ARG A 318 5.15 2.80 -42.37
N GLN A 319 3.94 2.27 -42.57
CA GLN A 319 3.44 1.88 -43.90
C GLN A 319 2.79 3.06 -44.65
N CYS A 320 2.94 4.29 -44.16
CA CYS A 320 2.43 5.51 -44.78
C CYS A 320 3.52 6.52 -45.17
N ASP A 321 4.78 6.28 -44.80
CA ASP A 321 5.91 7.16 -45.11
C ASP A 321 6.96 6.34 -45.89
N ASP A 322 6.69 6.11 -47.18
CA ASP A 322 7.71 5.72 -48.15
C ASP A 322 8.55 6.97 -48.46
N ASP A 323 9.71 7.07 -47.82
CA ASP A 323 10.96 7.71 -48.29
C ASP A 323 11.80 8.12 -47.06
N ASP A 324 12.66 7.22 -46.59
CA ASP A 324 14.07 7.56 -46.38
C ASP A 324 14.88 6.36 -45.89
N HIS A 325 15.96 6.13 -46.63
CA HIS A 325 17.02 5.18 -46.33
C HIS A 325 17.72 5.55 -45.01
N ASP A 326 18.23 4.50 -44.35
CA ASP A 326 19.38 4.55 -43.42
C ASP A 326 19.05 4.83 -41.94
N ASN A 327 18.99 3.77 -41.12
CA ASN A 327 20.12 3.40 -40.28
C ASN A 327 19.77 2.18 -39.41
N SER A 328 20.60 1.16 -39.53
CA SER A 328 20.61 -0.07 -38.77
C SER A 328 20.95 0.20 -37.30
N ASN A 329 19.93 0.30 -36.45
CA ASN A 329 20.11 0.04 -35.03
C ASN A 329 19.06 -0.98 -34.61
N SER A 330 19.39 -2.25 -34.87
CA SER A 330 18.75 -3.42 -34.28
C SER A 330 18.87 -3.31 -32.76
N ASN A 331 17.96 -2.55 -32.16
CA ASN A 331 17.76 -2.48 -30.74
C ASN A 331 17.46 -3.90 -30.27
N ASN A 332 18.48 -4.54 -29.69
CA ASN A 332 18.44 -5.84 -29.07
C ASN A 332 17.08 -6.05 -28.39
N ASN A 333 16.31 -7.01 -28.91
CA ASN A 333 15.08 -7.55 -28.34
C ASN A 333 15.43 -8.23 -27.00
N ARG A 334 15.79 -7.43 -25.99
CA ARG A 334 15.85 -7.90 -24.61
C ARG A 334 14.41 -8.24 -24.24
N ILE A 335 14.14 -9.54 -24.16
CA ILE A 335 12.94 -10.07 -23.53
C ILE A 335 12.83 -9.37 -22.17
N ARG A 336 11.83 -8.49 -22.02
CA ARG A 336 11.60 -7.82 -20.75
C ARG A 336 11.23 -8.90 -19.74
N CYS A 337 12.00 -9.01 -18.67
CA CYS A 337 11.62 -9.83 -17.53
C CYS A 337 10.30 -9.28 -16.98
N GLY A 338 9.33 -10.16 -16.73
CA GLY A 338 8.11 -9.79 -16.00
C GLY A 338 8.45 -9.15 -14.65
N SER A 339 7.46 -8.50 -14.03
CA SER A 339 7.60 -7.97 -12.68
C SER A 339 8.14 -9.04 -11.74
N LYS A 340 9.19 -8.67 -10.99
CA LYS A 340 9.81 -9.51 -9.99
C LYS A 340 9.19 -9.24 -8.63
N VAL A 341 8.90 -10.32 -7.92
CA VAL A 341 8.40 -10.34 -6.54
C VAL A 341 9.38 -11.12 -5.66
N ASP A 342 9.32 -10.93 -4.34
CA ASP A 342 10.27 -11.56 -3.41
C ASP A 342 9.94 -13.03 -3.11
N MET A 343 8.67 -13.40 -3.24
CA MET A 343 8.23 -14.79 -3.19
C MET A 343 6.98 -15.00 -4.06
N LEU A 344 6.90 -16.16 -4.72
CA LEU A 344 5.72 -16.64 -5.44
C LEU A 344 5.06 -17.79 -4.69
N PHE A 345 3.74 -17.77 -4.59
CA PHE A 345 2.95 -18.92 -4.18
C PHE A 345 2.47 -19.65 -5.43
N LYS A 346 2.77 -20.93 -5.57
CA LYS A 346 2.39 -21.71 -6.75
C LYS A 346 1.93 -23.13 -6.41
N SER A 347 1.10 -23.73 -7.25
CA SER A 347 0.84 -25.17 -7.22
C SER A 347 1.15 -25.74 -8.60
N GLY A 348 2.28 -26.43 -8.71
CA GLY A 348 2.88 -26.79 -10.01
C GLY A 348 3.17 -25.56 -10.86
N GLU A 349 2.50 -25.46 -12.02
CA GLU A 349 2.64 -24.37 -13.00
C GLU A 349 1.58 -23.25 -12.83
N LEU A 350 0.78 -23.31 -11.75
CA LEU A 350 -0.23 -22.31 -11.44
C LEU A 350 0.32 -21.34 -10.39
N GLU A 351 0.45 -20.07 -10.76
CA GLU A 351 0.74 -18.99 -9.82
C GLU A 351 -0.55 -18.63 -9.10
N LEU A 352 -0.53 -18.63 -7.77
CA LEU A 352 -1.69 -18.45 -6.88
C LEU A 352 -1.62 -17.17 -6.05
N GLY A 353 -0.45 -16.53 -6.01
CA GLY A 353 -0.22 -15.31 -5.25
C GLY A 353 1.25 -14.94 -5.20
N CYS A 354 1.56 -13.86 -4.49
CA CYS A 354 2.92 -13.39 -4.31
C CYS A 354 3.12 -12.63 -3.01
N MET A 355 4.38 -12.38 -2.66
CA MET A 355 4.77 -11.58 -1.51
C MET A 355 5.85 -10.58 -1.87
N GLU A 356 5.75 -9.40 -1.24
CA GLU A 356 6.74 -8.32 -1.29
C GLU A 356 7.29 -8.05 0.10
N ILE A 357 8.58 -7.77 0.20
CA ILE A 357 9.26 -7.45 1.45
C ILE A 357 10.01 -6.12 1.36
N GLY A 358 9.86 -5.29 2.39
CA GLY A 358 10.58 -4.05 2.59
C GLY A 358 11.09 -3.95 4.02
N ARG A 359 12.16 -3.18 4.18
CA ARG A 359 12.83 -2.96 5.48
C ARG A 359 12.27 -1.78 6.26
N GLU A 360 11.51 -0.93 5.60
CA GLU A 360 11.05 0.34 6.13
C GLU A 360 10.15 0.14 7.35
N GLN A 361 10.48 0.83 8.44
CA GLN A 361 9.75 0.78 9.70
C GLN A 361 9.40 2.21 10.15
N HIS A 362 8.32 2.37 10.90
CA HIS A 362 7.91 3.65 11.52
C HIS A 362 7.58 4.81 10.56
N VAL A 363 7.24 4.49 9.32
CA VAL A 363 6.55 5.40 8.40
C VAL A 363 5.14 4.84 8.20
N ASP A 364 4.11 5.69 8.26
CA ASP A 364 2.72 5.24 8.11
C ASP A 364 2.51 4.54 6.78
N VAL A 365 3.08 5.10 5.70
CA VAL A 365 3.20 4.46 4.38
C VAL A 365 4.57 4.79 3.80
N SER A 366 5.41 3.79 3.56
CA SER A 366 6.70 4.02 2.89
C SER A 366 6.53 4.13 1.37
N ILE A 367 7.47 4.80 0.67
CA ILE A 367 7.46 4.86 -0.81
C ILE A 367 7.54 3.46 -1.41
N LYS A 368 8.31 2.56 -0.78
CA LYS A 368 8.41 1.17 -1.20
C LYS A 368 7.09 0.43 -1.00
N GLU A 369 6.42 0.63 0.13
CA GLU A 369 5.09 0.07 0.39
C GLU A 369 4.07 0.53 -0.66
N LEU A 370 4.07 1.82 -1.01
CA LEU A 370 3.20 2.35 -2.06
C LEU A 370 3.54 1.77 -3.45
N LYS A 371 4.82 1.71 -3.82
CA LYS A 371 5.25 1.28 -5.14
C LYS A 371 5.19 -0.24 -5.30
N ASP A 372 5.82 -0.97 -4.41
CA ASP A 372 5.92 -2.42 -4.49
C ASP A 372 4.64 -3.08 -3.98
N GLY A 373 4.12 -2.64 -2.83
CA GLY A 373 2.91 -3.21 -2.21
C GLY A 373 1.60 -2.73 -2.85
N TYR A 374 1.44 -1.45 -3.17
CA TYR A 374 0.14 -0.92 -3.66
C TYR A 374 0.05 -0.68 -5.16
N LEU A 375 1.14 -0.85 -5.92
CA LEU A 375 1.11 -0.68 -7.37
C LEU A 375 1.65 -1.88 -8.13
N LYS A 376 2.88 -2.32 -7.83
CA LYS A 376 3.53 -3.45 -8.51
C LYS A 376 2.82 -4.77 -8.19
N GLN A 377 2.69 -5.11 -6.91
CA GLN A 377 2.08 -6.36 -6.45
C GLN A 377 0.63 -6.53 -6.95
N PRO A 378 -0.27 -5.53 -6.84
CA PRO A 378 -1.59 -5.54 -7.48
C PRO A 378 -1.58 -5.91 -8.96
N LYS A 379 -0.70 -5.30 -9.76
CA LYS A 379 -0.61 -5.60 -11.20
C LYS A 379 -0.16 -7.05 -11.44
N VAL A 380 0.79 -7.54 -10.65
CA VAL A 380 1.23 -8.93 -10.71
C VAL A 380 0.07 -9.87 -10.39
N LEU A 381 -0.65 -9.64 -9.29
CA LEU A 381 -1.82 -10.43 -8.92
C LEU A 381 -2.88 -10.42 -10.02
N LYS A 382 -3.11 -9.28 -10.67
CA LYS A 382 -4.06 -9.17 -11.78
C LYS A 382 -3.63 -10.00 -12.98
N ASP A 383 -2.34 -9.94 -13.35
CA ASP A 383 -1.81 -10.73 -14.45
C ASP A 383 -1.96 -12.23 -14.16
N MET A 384 -1.66 -12.66 -12.92
CA MET A 384 -1.84 -14.05 -12.49
C MET A 384 -3.31 -14.47 -12.51
N LEU A 385 -4.21 -13.64 -11.98
CA LEU A 385 -5.66 -13.86 -11.98
C LEU A 385 -6.18 -14.03 -13.41
N PHE A 386 -5.74 -13.16 -14.32
CA PHE A 386 -6.10 -13.23 -15.74
C PHE A 386 -5.54 -14.49 -16.42
N ALA A 387 -4.29 -14.86 -16.14
CA ALA A 387 -3.71 -16.08 -16.69
C ALA A 387 -4.45 -17.34 -16.19
N LEU A 388 -4.83 -17.36 -14.91
CA LEU A 388 -5.56 -18.48 -14.31
C LEU A 388 -7.00 -18.55 -14.82
N SER A 389 -7.69 -17.42 -14.94
CA SER A 389 -9.06 -17.37 -15.49
C SER A 389 -9.13 -17.84 -16.94
N ARG A 390 -8.07 -17.64 -17.73
CA ARG A 390 -7.98 -18.21 -19.09
C ARG A 390 -7.77 -19.72 -19.10
N LYS A 391 -7.07 -20.28 -18.10
CA LYS A 391 -6.89 -21.72 -17.95
C LYS A 391 -8.14 -22.41 -17.38
N LYS A 392 -8.93 -21.68 -16.59
CA LYS A 392 -10.09 -22.16 -15.82
C LYS A 392 -11.27 -21.17 -15.93
N PRO A 393 -11.84 -20.97 -17.12
CA PRO A 393 -12.90 -19.98 -17.34
C PRO A 393 -14.17 -20.26 -16.54
N GLU A 394 -14.44 -21.53 -16.22
CA GLU A 394 -15.60 -21.98 -15.46
C GLU A 394 -15.66 -21.46 -14.02
N VAL A 395 -14.50 -21.13 -13.44
CA VAL A 395 -14.37 -20.58 -12.09
C VAL A 395 -13.79 -19.16 -12.11
N ALA A 396 -13.63 -18.53 -13.27
CA ALA A 396 -12.95 -17.23 -13.41
C ALA A 396 -13.46 -16.15 -12.44
N ARG A 397 -14.77 -16.15 -12.15
CA ARG A 397 -15.45 -15.19 -11.27
C ARG A 397 -15.44 -15.56 -9.78
N SER A 398 -14.94 -16.74 -9.45
CA SER A 398 -14.72 -17.23 -8.07
C SER A 398 -13.24 -17.42 -7.73
N LEU A 399 -12.33 -17.08 -8.65
CA LEU A 399 -10.89 -17.05 -8.39
C LEU A 399 -10.54 -15.87 -7.49
N CYS A 400 -9.67 -16.12 -6.52
CA CYS A 400 -9.08 -15.12 -5.64
C CYS A 400 -7.57 -15.35 -5.54
N MET A 401 -6.79 -14.27 -5.70
CA MET A 401 -5.34 -14.27 -5.56
C MET A 401 -4.95 -13.63 -4.23
N VAL A 402 -3.88 -14.13 -3.61
CA VAL A 402 -3.38 -13.61 -2.32
C VAL A 402 -2.07 -12.87 -2.51
N GLY A 403 -2.02 -11.63 -2.03
CA GLY A 403 -0.80 -10.86 -1.88
C GLY A 403 -0.44 -10.70 -0.40
N LEU A 404 0.81 -10.95 -0.05
CA LEU A 404 1.36 -10.58 1.26
C LEU A 404 2.35 -9.43 1.11
N THR A 405 2.22 -8.40 1.92
CA THR A 405 3.15 -7.26 1.96
C THR A 405 3.76 -7.19 3.35
N LEU A 406 5.07 -7.35 3.41
CA LEU A 406 5.86 -7.26 4.64
C LEU A 406 6.67 -5.98 4.62
N MET A 407 6.39 -5.05 5.54
CA MET A 407 7.10 -3.77 5.62
C MET A 407 7.65 -3.59 7.03
N GLY A 408 8.92 -3.96 7.20
CA GLY A 408 9.57 -4.05 8.50
C GLY A 408 8.83 -5.02 9.42
N SER A 409 8.13 -4.47 10.42
CA SER A 409 7.31 -5.24 11.37
C SER A 409 5.82 -5.27 11.01
N LYS A 410 5.41 -4.76 9.85
CA LYS A 410 4.01 -4.80 9.39
C LYS A 410 3.83 -5.97 8.44
N LEU A 411 2.75 -6.72 8.60
CA LEU A 411 2.25 -7.73 7.67
C LEU A 411 0.85 -7.33 7.23
N THR A 412 0.69 -7.06 5.94
CA THR A 412 -0.60 -6.77 5.33
C THR A 412 -0.92 -7.89 4.35
N MET A 413 -2.13 -8.43 4.42
CA MET A 413 -2.65 -9.35 3.43
C MET A 413 -3.63 -8.60 2.54
N MET A 414 -3.48 -8.76 1.22
CA MET A 414 -4.43 -8.30 0.23
C MET A 414 -4.98 -9.50 -0.53
N MET A 415 -6.24 -9.41 -0.90
CA MET A 415 -6.92 -10.40 -1.72
C MET A 415 -7.43 -9.72 -2.98
N MET A 416 -7.24 -10.37 -4.12
CA MET A 416 -7.69 -9.84 -5.42
C MET A 416 -8.62 -10.83 -6.11
N ASP A 417 -9.81 -10.36 -6.49
CA ASP A 417 -10.77 -11.09 -7.32
C ASP A 417 -11.19 -10.27 -8.56
N SER A 418 -11.99 -10.85 -9.45
CA SER A 418 -12.63 -10.12 -10.56
C SER A 418 -14.10 -10.53 -10.63
N PRO A 419 -14.95 -9.99 -9.73
CA PRO A 419 -16.28 -10.52 -9.54
C PRO A 419 -17.22 -10.11 -10.67
N CYS A 420 -17.12 -8.89 -11.19
CA CYS A 420 -17.97 -8.44 -12.29
C CYS A 420 -17.21 -7.55 -13.27
N GLY A 421 -17.73 -7.49 -14.49
CA GLY A 421 -17.18 -6.70 -15.58
C GLY A 421 -15.70 -6.92 -15.85
N TYR A 422 -14.97 -5.83 -16.09
CA TYR A 422 -13.53 -5.82 -16.39
C TYR A 422 -12.67 -5.49 -15.16
N VAL A 423 -13.30 -5.29 -14.01
CA VAL A 423 -12.65 -4.81 -12.79
C VAL A 423 -11.97 -5.95 -12.06
N ALA A 424 -10.72 -5.74 -11.66
CA ALA A 424 -10.06 -6.51 -10.62
C ALA A 424 -10.18 -5.74 -9.31
N ARG A 425 -10.85 -6.33 -8.31
CA ARG A 425 -11.09 -5.68 -7.02
C ARG A 425 -10.05 -6.16 -6.02
N ILE A 426 -9.56 -5.26 -5.19
CA ILE A 426 -8.67 -5.55 -4.06
C ILE A 426 -9.40 -5.26 -2.76
N SER A 427 -9.28 -6.20 -1.83
CA SER A 427 -9.65 -6.04 -0.44
C SER A 427 -8.42 -6.26 0.43
N LYS A 428 -8.11 -5.30 1.29
CA LYS A 428 -6.99 -5.39 2.24
C LYS A 428 -7.53 -5.81 3.60
N LEU A 429 -6.90 -6.81 4.20
CA LEU A 429 -7.15 -7.19 5.57
C LEU A 429 -6.36 -6.29 6.53
N LEU A 430 -6.76 -6.31 7.80
CA LEU A 430 -6.10 -5.55 8.86
C LEU A 430 -4.59 -5.83 8.87
N THR A 431 -3.81 -4.75 8.81
CA THR A 431 -2.36 -4.83 8.94
C THR A 431 -1.98 -5.30 10.35
N LEU A 432 -1.36 -6.47 10.43
CA LEU A 432 -0.77 -6.97 11.66
C LEU A 432 0.57 -6.30 11.89
N THR A 433 0.71 -5.57 12.99
CA THR A 433 1.99 -4.97 13.35
C THR A 433 2.64 -5.75 14.49
N TYR A 434 3.79 -6.36 14.20
CA TYR A 434 4.69 -6.99 15.17
C TYR A 434 5.47 -5.91 15.93
N THR A 435 4.78 -4.97 16.61
CA THR A 435 5.44 -3.85 17.29
C THR A 435 6.33 -4.31 18.44
N THR A 436 7.52 -3.72 18.46
CA THR A 436 8.30 -3.37 19.65
C THR A 436 7.41 -2.75 20.74
N ARG A 437 7.32 -3.42 21.90
CA ARG A 437 6.88 -2.87 23.21
C ARG A 437 5.39 -2.58 23.48
N LEU A 438 4.63 -1.92 22.59
CA LEU A 438 3.29 -1.40 22.96
C LEU A 438 2.20 -2.47 23.15
N LEU A 439 2.13 -3.47 22.27
CA LEU A 439 1.27 -4.64 22.47
C LEU A 439 1.70 -5.44 23.70
N MET A 440 3.01 -5.56 23.94
CA MET A 440 3.50 -6.25 25.14
C MET A 440 3.14 -5.51 26.42
N ASP A 441 3.23 -4.18 26.46
CA ASP A 441 2.84 -3.39 27.64
C ASP A 441 1.33 -3.36 27.85
N ALA A 442 0.51 -3.33 26.79
CA ALA A 442 -0.94 -3.44 26.90
C ALA A 442 -1.37 -4.84 27.34
N THR A 443 -0.80 -5.89 26.75
CA THR A 443 -1.04 -7.28 27.15
C THR A 443 -0.54 -7.52 28.58
N LEU A 444 0.72 -7.16 28.91
CA LEU A 444 1.29 -7.34 30.25
C LEU A 444 0.63 -6.48 31.33
N LYS A 445 0.20 -5.23 31.04
CA LYS A 445 -0.59 -4.45 32.01
C LYS A 445 -1.93 -5.11 32.27
N THR A 446 -2.61 -5.59 31.23
CA THR A 446 -3.89 -6.32 31.36
C THR A 446 -3.70 -7.60 32.21
N TYR A 447 -2.59 -8.32 32.04
CA TYR A 447 -2.22 -9.48 32.87
C TYR A 447 -1.84 -9.10 34.31
N SER A 448 -1.16 -7.97 34.53
CA SER A 448 -0.73 -7.53 35.86
C SER A 448 -1.91 -7.00 36.71
N SER A 449 -2.87 -6.33 36.08
CA SER A 449 -4.10 -5.86 36.76
C SER A 449 -5.10 -6.99 37.03
N ALA A 450 -5.08 -8.08 36.26
CA ALA A 450 -5.92 -9.25 36.51
C ALA A 450 -5.45 -10.10 37.70
N SER A 451 -4.15 -10.04 38.06
CA SER A 451 -3.61 -10.78 39.21
C SER A 451 -3.69 -10.05 40.57
N THR A 452 -4.25 -8.83 40.62
CA THR A 452 -4.33 -8.04 41.89
C THR A 452 -5.75 -7.67 42.31
N THR A 453 -6.78 -8.43 41.90
CA THR A 453 -8.15 -8.21 42.39
C THR A 453 -8.75 -9.48 42.97
N THR A 454 -8.28 -9.87 44.14
CA THR A 454 -9.12 -10.57 45.12
C THR A 454 -9.27 -9.69 46.35
N ASN A 455 -10.53 -9.50 46.75
CA ASN A 455 -11.02 -8.89 47.98
C ASN A 455 -11.16 -7.36 47.99
N THR A 456 -12.26 -6.86 47.43
CA THR A 456 -13.27 -6.13 48.23
C THR A 456 -14.57 -6.01 47.43
N THR A 457 -15.64 -6.55 48.00
CA THR A 457 -17.04 -6.31 47.65
C THR A 457 -17.34 -4.82 47.74
N THR A 458 -17.91 -4.20 46.69
CA THR A 458 -19.07 -3.27 46.71
C THR A 458 -19.22 -2.60 45.32
N THR A 459 -20.40 -2.78 44.74
CA THR A 459 -21.09 -1.97 43.72
C THR A 459 -20.27 -0.97 42.89
N SER A 460 -20.06 -1.28 41.60
CA SER A 460 -20.23 -0.35 40.48
C SER A 460 -20.12 -1.08 39.14
N LYS A 461 -21.12 -0.88 38.28
CA LYS A 461 -21.15 -1.32 36.89
C LYS A 461 -20.00 -0.64 36.12
N ASN A 462 -19.12 -1.41 35.48
CA ASN A 462 -18.34 -0.98 34.32
C ASN A 462 -17.83 -2.23 33.58
N ILE A 463 -18.64 -2.70 32.62
CA ILE A 463 -18.20 -3.63 31.59
C ILE A 463 -17.51 -2.78 30.53
N ILE A 464 -16.19 -2.94 30.41
CA ILE A 464 -15.44 -2.44 29.26
C ILE A 464 -15.78 -3.36 28.09
N ASN A 465 -16.76 -2.94 27.29
CA ASN A 465 -16.97 -3.48 25.95
C ASN A 465 -15.78 -3.03 25.09
N ILE A 466 -15.01 -3.97 24.57
CA ILE A 466 -14.15 -3.73 23.43
C ILE A 466 -15.08 -3.56 22.23
N SER A 467 -15.46 -2.31 21.96
CA SER A 467 -16.18 -1.94 20.75
C SER A 467 -15.23 -2.08 19.57
N ILE A 468 -15.59 -2.94 18.62
CA ILE A 468 -15.15 -2.83 17.24
C ILE A 468 -15.74 -1.50 16.74
N SER A 469 -14.93 -0.45 16.65
CA SER A 469 -15.37 0.83 16.12
C SER A 469 -15.28 0.81 14.59
N ASN A 470 -16.37 0.39 13.94
CA ASN A 470 -16.75 1.05 12.71
C ASN A 470 -17.58 2.28 13.11
N ARG A 471 -17.10 3.50 12.80
CA ARG A 471 -17.98 4.67 12.71
C ARG A 471 -18.97 4.34 11.58
N ARG A 472 -20.31 4.40 11.68
CA ARG A 472 -21.22 5.16 12.55
C ARG A 472 -22.41 4.30 12.99
N THR A 473 -22.89 4.62 14.18
CA THR A 473 -24.16 4.20 14.78
C THR A 473 -25.37 4.86 14.11
N LEU A 474 -26.43 4.09 13.88
CA LEU A 474 -27.84 4.50 14.04
C LEU A 474 -28.70 3.23 14.20
N ASN A 475 -29.15 2.96 15.43
CA ASN A 475 -30.36 2.17 15.74
C ASN A 475 -31.52 3.18 15.90
N PRO A 476 -32.84 2.83 15.82
CA PRO A 476 -33.48 1.54 16.17
C PRO A 476 -34.73 1.20 15.27
N PRO A 477 -35.74 0.38 15.66
CA PRO A 477 -35.80 -0.88 16.44
C PRO A 477 -36.57 -2.04 15.74
N CYS A 478 -36.45 -3.23 16.35
CA CYS A 478 -37.48 -4.27 16.57
C CYS A 478 -38.15 -5.03 15.39
N LEU A 479 -38.09 -6.38 15.41
CA LEU A 479 -39.17 -7.31 15.78
C LEU A 479 -38.91 -8.73 15.22
N LEU A 480 -38.94 -9.74 16.12
CA LEU A 480 -39.42 -11.14 15.95
C LEU A 480 -38.84 -11.97 14.79
N GLY A 481 -38.45 -13.23 14.91
CA GLY A 481 -38.70 -14.27 15.89
C GLY A 481 -38.35 -15.62 15.24
N SER A 482 -38.01 -16.58 16.09
CA SER A 482 -38.01 -18.05 15.91
C SER A 482 -38.39 -18.69 14.57
N SER A 483 -37.68 -19.81 14.31
CA SER A 483 -38.04 -21.00 13.51
C SER A 483 -38.01 -20.86 11.99
N PHE A 484 -37.26 -21.72 11.29
CA PHE A 484 -37.73 -23.02 10.78
C PHE A 484 -36.53 -23.86 10.30
N HIS A 485 -36.78 -25.18 10.25
CA HIS A 485 -35.90 -26.35 10.11
C HIS A 485 -34.65 -26.27 9.22
#